data_AF-A0A6N9CEH0-F1
#
_entry.id   AF-A0A6N9CEH0-F1
#
_cell.length_a   1.000
_cell.length_b   1.000
_cell.length_c   1.000
_cell.angle_alpha   90.00
_cell.angle_beta   90.00
_cell.angle_gamma   90.00
#
_symmetry.space_group_name_H-M   'P 1'
#
loop_
_entity.id
_entity.type
_entity.pdbx_description
1 polymer ?
#
loop_
_entity_poly.entity_id
_entity_poly.type
_entity_poly.pdbx_seq_one_letter_code
_entity_poly.pdbx_strand_id
1 'polypeptide(L)'
;RTVKLHPAYKSAAKLVLASTKDHAHRIYLQDGIYAEITLKFYRKTFQPWEWTYPDYRTPAYIDIFNHIRRIYMEQLKGFGLNPHPF
;
A
#
# COMPACT_ATOMS: atom_id res chain seq x y z
N ARG A 1 17.44 -5.60 -16.60
CA ARG A 1 17.43 -5.43 -15.12
C ARG A 1 16.13 -6.04 -14.59
N THR A 2 16.20 -6.98 -13.65
CA THR A 2 15.02 -7.68 -13.11
C THR A 2 14.43 -6.86 -11.96
N VAL A 3 13.23 -6.30 -12.16
CA VAL A 3 12.50 -5.59 -11.11
C VAL A 3 11.71 -6.64 -10.31
N LYS A 4 12.00 -6.79 -9.02
CA LYS A 4 11.15 -7.59 -8.12
C LYS A 4 9.85 -6.81 -7.87
N LEU A 5 8.82 -7.12 -8.63
CA LEU A 5 7.47 -6.65 -8.38
C LEU A 5 6.79 -7.66 -7.43
N HIS A 6 6.59 -7.26 -6.19
CA HIS A 6 5.72 -8.02 -5.28
C HIS A 6 4.27 -7.80 -5.70
N PRO A 7 3.42 -8.84 -5.73
CA PRO A 7 1.99 -8.66 -5.91
C PRO A 7 1.48 -7.79 -4.75
N ALA A 8 0.98 -6.61 -5.09
CA ALA A 8 0.51 -5.61 -4.16
C ALA A 8 -0.87 -5.15 -4.62
N TYR A 9 -1.83 -5.08 -3.72
CA TYR A 9 -3.09 -4.39 -4.02
C TYR A 9 -3.09 -3.05 -3.26
N LYS A 10 -3.43 -1.99 -3.99
CA LYS A 10 -3.52 -0.63 -3.45
C LYS A 10 -4.99 -0.35 -3.20
N SER A 11 -5.29 0.09 -1.99
CA SER A 11 -6.58 0.75 -1.73
C SER A 11 -6.32 2.22 -1.43
N ALA A 12 -7.37 3.03 -1.51
CA ALA A 12 -7.31 4.44 -1.12
C ALA A 12 -6.69 4.65 0.28
N ALA A 13 -6.83 3.69 1.19
CA ALA A 13 -6.41 3.79 2.58
C ALA A 13 -5.04 3.16 2.90
N LYS A 14 -4.54 2.22 2.09
CA LYS A 14 -3.39 1.38 2.47
C LYS A 14 -2.67 0.74 1.29
N LEU A 15 -1.36 0.53 1.47
CA LEU A 15 -0.53 -0.34 0.64
C LEU A 15 -0.43 -1.72 1.29
N VAL A 16 -0.88 -2.75 0.57
CA VAL A 16 -0.81 -4.15 1.04
C VAL A 16 0.15 -4.93 0.15
N LEU A 17 1.09 -5.65 0.75
CA LEU A 17 2.04 -6.52 0.06
C LEU A 17 1.74 -8.00 0.37
N ALA A 18 1.83 -8.83 -0.66
CA ALA A 18 1.84 -10.28 -0.50
C ALA A 18 3.23 -10.78 -0.08
N SER A 19 3.27 -11.71 0.88
CA SER A 19 4.51 -12.34 1.33
C SER A 19 4.31 -13.83 1.63
N THR A 20 5.36 -14.61 1.44
CA THR A 20 5.40 -16.04 1.80
C THR A 20 5.92 -16.28 3.23
N LYS A 21 6.30 -15.23 3.96
CA LYS A 21 6.78 -15.36 5.34
C LYS A 21 5.64 -15.06 6.31
N ASP A 22 5.56 -15.84 7.38
CA ASP A 22 4.60 -15.62 8.45
C ASP A 22 5.19 -14.70 9.53
N HIS A 23 4.45 -13.67 9.92
CA HIS A 23 4.79 -12.75 11.00
C HIS A 23 3.52 -12.30 11.72
N ALA A 24 3.62 -11.94 13.01
CA ALA A 24 2.47 -11.67 13.88
C ALA A 24 1.48 -10.61 13.35
N HIS A 25 1.93 -9.67 12.53
CA HIS A 25 1.11 -8.61 11.93
C HIS A 25 0.58 -8.95 10.52
N ARG A 26 0.79 -10.18 10.05
CA ARG A 26 0.40 -10.63 8.71
C ARG A 26 -0.87 -11.46 8.77
N ILE A 27 -1.76 -11.19 7.81
CA ILE A 27 -3.05 -11.88 7.69
C ILE A 27 -2.88 -12.98 6.65
N TYR A 28 -3.06 -14.24 7.05
CA TYR A 28 -3.07 -15.36 6.11
C TYR A 28 -4.21 -15.19 5.10
N LEU A 29 -3.89 -15.32 3.81
CA LEU A 29 -4.88 -15.30 2.74
C LEU A 29 -5.22 -16.73 2.31
N GLN A 30 -4.28 -17.39 1.63
CA GLN A 30 -4.37 -18.77 1.14
C GLN A 30 -2.99 -19.22 0.61
N ASP A 31 -2.78 -20.53 0.46
CA ASP A 31 -1.61 -21.12 -0.23
C ASP A 31 -0.23 -20.64 0.28
N GLY A 32 -0.13 -20.36 1.59
CA GLY A 32 1.11 -19.86 2.18
C GLY A 32 1.41 -18.40 1.86
N ILE A 33 0.44 -17.67 1.30
CA ILE A 33 0.51 -16.24 1.04
C ILE A 33 -0.19 -15.47 2.15
N TYR A 34 0.52 -14.47 2.66
CA TYR A 34 0.07 -13.57 3.69
C TYR A 34 0.01 -12.14 3.17
N ALA A 35 -0.97 -11.37 3.64
CA ALA A 35 -1.09 -9.94 3.41
C ALA A 35 -0.45 -9.14 4.54
N GLU A 36 0.31 -8.12 4.19
CA GLU A 36 0.91 -7.17 5.12
C GLU A 36 0.58 -5.74 4.72
N ILE A 37 0.04 -4.95 5.65
CA ILE A 37 -0.08 -3.51 5.45
C ILE A 37 1.28 -2.87 5.72
N THR A 38 1.85 -2.24 4.70
CA THR A 38 3.16 -1.57 4.82
C THR A 38 3.09 -0.07 4.87
N LEU A 39 2.00 0.55 4.41
CA LEU A 39 1.75 1.98 4.59
C LEU A 39 0.27 2.21 4.89
N LYS A 40 -0.02 3.13 5.81
CA LYS A 40 -1.38 3.66 6.07
C LYS A 40 -1.48 5.09 5.56
N PHE A 41 -2.56 5.45 4.88
CA PHE A 41 -2.84 6.85 4.56
C PHE A 41 -3.54 7.50 5.75
N TYR A 42 -2.92 8.49 6.37
CA TYR A 42 -3.46 9.21 7.52
C TYR A 42 -3.02 10.67 7.49
N ARG A 43 -3.92 11.60 7.87
CA ARG A 43 -3.65 13.05 7.84
C ARG A 43 -3.07 13.51 6.49
N LYS A 44 -3.68 13.07 5.40
CA LYS A 44 -3.34 13.43 4.01
C LYS A 44 -1.96 12.96 3.51
N THR A 45 -1.34 11.99 4.15
CA THR A 45 -0.08 11.39 3.66
C THR A 45 0.04 9.93 4.03
N PHE A 46 0.86 9.17 3.31
CA PHE A 46 1.25 7.83 3.76
C PHE A 46 2.21 7.89 4.94
N GLN A 47 1.94 7.04 5.93
CA GLN A 47 2.77 6.83 7.11
C GLN A 47 3.21 5.36 7.18
N PRO A 48 4.50 5.11 7.47
CA PRO A 48 4.99 3.76 7.67
C PRO A 48 4.56 3.19 9.02
N TRP A 49 4.52 1.86 9.07
CA TRP A 49 4.51 1.05 10.29
C TRP A 49 5.94 0.71 10.73
N GLU A 50 6.07 0.16 11.93
CA GLU A 50 7.37 -0.25 12.50
C GLU A 50 8.06 -1.35 11.69
N TRP A 51 7.30 -2.11 10.90
CA TRP A 51 7.79 -3.19 10.02
C TRP A 51 7.88 -2.79 8.54
N THR A 52 7.55 -1.55 8.16
CA THR A 52 7.66 -1.09 6.77
C THR A 52 9.11 -1.19 6.30
N TYR A 53 9.34 -1.67 5.07
CA TYR A 53 10.68 -1.72 4.48
C TYR A 53 11.38 -0.36 4.56
N PRO A 54 12.69 -0.29 4.92
CA PRO A 54 13.41 0.97 5.10
C PRO A 54 13.26 1.93 3.91
N ASP A 55 13.38 1.43 2.69
CA ASP A 55 13.26 2.21 1.47
C ASP A 55 11.89 2.90 1.35
N TYR A 56 10.83 2.22 1.79
CA TYR A 56 9.45 2.72 1.69
C TYR A 56 9.13 3.78 2.74
N ARG A 57 10.01 3.96 3.74
CA ARG A 57 9.90 5.04 4.73
C ARG A 57 10.51 6.35 4.23
N THR A 58 11.30 6.29 3.17
CA THR A 58 11.98 7.49 2.67
C THR A 58 10.97 8.50 2.11
N PRO A 59 11.21 9.81 2.25
CA PRO A 59 10.31 10.83 1.72
C PRO A 59 10.01 10.66 0.22
N ALA A 60 11.02 10.29 -0.57
CA ALA A 60 10.87 10.05 -2.00
C ALA A 60 9.84 8.95 -2.32
N TYR A 61 9.87 7.83 -1.60
CA TYR A 61 8.88 6.77 -1.80
C TYR A 61 7.50 7.19 -1.30
N ILE A 62 7.41 7.90 -0.17
CA ILE A 62 6.13 8.43 0.35
C ILE A 62 5.48 9.37 -0.69
N ASP A 63 6.26 10.24 -1.32
CA ASP A 63 5.78 11.14 -2.37
C ASP A 63 5.29 10.37 -3.60
N ILE A 64 6.02 9.33 -4.02
CA ILE A 64 5.58 8.43 -5.09
C ILE A 64 4.24 7.78 -4.74
N PHE A 65 4.07 7.27 -3.52
CA PHE A 65 2.82 6.63 -3.11
C PHE A 65 1.66 7.64 -3.01
N ASN A 66 1.91 8.84 -2.50
CA ASN A 66 0.92 9.92 -2.49
C ASN A 66 0.49 10.31 -3.91
N HIS A 67 1.43 10.39 -4.86
CA HIS A 67 1.15 10.67 -6.26
C HIS A 67 0.29 9.57 -6.90
N ILE A 68 0.67 8.30 -6.69
CA ILE A 68 -0.12 7.14 -7.16
C ILE A 68 -1.53 7.18 -6.58
N ARG A 69 -1.69 7.50 -5.30
CA ARG A 69 -3.01 7.61 -4.65
C ARG A 69 -3.86 8.68 -5.31
N ARG A 70 -3.29 9.85 -5.64
CA ARG A 70 -4.01 10.93 -6.31
C ARG A 70 -4.57 10.48 -7.66
N ILE A 71 -3.73 9.84 -8.50
CA ILE A 71 -4.16 9.28 -9.79
C ILE A 71 -5.29 8.27 -9.60
N TYR A 72 -5.15 7.36 -8.64
CA TYR A 72 -6.17 6.35 -8.36
C TYR A 72 -7.51 6.96 -7.91
N MET A 73 -7.48 8.02 -7.08
CA MET A 73 -8.70 8.71 -6.65
C MET A 73 -9.37 9.46 -7.79
N GLU A 74 -8.61 10.03 -8.72
CA GLU A 74 -9.14 10.64 -9.95
C GLU A 74 -9.82 9.59 -10.84
N GLN A 75 -9.20 8.41 -11.00
CA GLN A 75 -9.79 7.29 -11.73
C GLN A 75 -11.11 6.82 -11.12
N LEU A 76 -11.18 6.65 -9.80
CA LEU A 76 -12.41 6.24 -9.11
C LEU A 76 -13.57 7.22 -9.34
N LYS A 77 -13.29 8.53 -9.30
CA LYS A 77 -14.29 9.55 -9.63
C LYS A 77 -14.79 9.41 -11.07
N GLY A 78 -13.89 9.10 -12.02
CA GLY A 78 -14.23 8.83 -13.41
C GLY A 78 -15.16 7.61 -13.59
N PHE A 79 -15.08 6.63 -12.70
CA PHE A 79 -15.99 5.47 -12.67
C PHE A 79 -17.29 5.71 -11.89
N GLY A 80 -17.57 6.95 -11.45
CA GLY A 80 -18.76 7.28 -10.65
C GLY A 80 -18.71 6.76 -9.21
N LEU A 81 -17.56 6.24 -8.77
CA LEU A 81 -17.35 5.82 -7.39
C LEU A 81 -16.86 7.02 -6.58
N ASN A 82 -17.54 7.32 -5.47
CA ASN A 82 -17.11 8.33 -4.50
C ASN A 82 -16.34 7.66 -3.36
N PRO A 83 -15.00 7.53 -3.46
CA PRO A 83 -14.22 7.00 -2.36
C PRO A 83 -14.30 7.94 -1.15
N HIS A 84 -14.64 7.38 0.02
CA HIS A 84 -14.66 8.14 1.27
C HIS A 84 -13.28 8.77 1.56
N PRO A 85 -13.23 10.04 1.98
CA PRO A 85 -12.00 10.78 2.24
C PRO A 85 -11.49 10.45 3.64
N PHE A 86 -10.92 9.26 3.82
CA PHE A 86 -10.03 9.00 4.96
C PHE A 86 -8.59 9.40 4.59
#